data_AF-A0A392NQ00-F1
#
_entry.id   AF-A0A392NQ00-F1
#
_cell.length_a   1.000
_cell.length_b   1.000
_cell.length_c   1.000
_cell.angle_alpha   90.00
_cell.angle_beta   90.00
_cell.angle_gamma   90.00
#
_symmetry.space_group_name_H-M   'P 1'
#
loop_
_entity.id
_entity.type
_entity.pdbx_description
1 polymer ?
#
loop_
_entity_poly.entity_id
_entity_poly.type
_entity_poly.pdbx_seq_one_letter_code
_entity_poly.pdbx_strand_id
1 'polypeptide(L)' 'GAQLRKHIDATLGSGNLREAVKLPPGEDLNEWLAVNTVDFFNQVNLLYGTLTEFCTPENCRTMTAGPKYAIVN' A
#
# COMPACT_ATOMS: atom_id res chain seq x y z
N GLY A 1 -3.77 12.69 -13.03
CA GLY A 1 -3.55 13.19 -11.65
C GLY A 1 -4.80 13.25 -10.78
N ALA A 2 -5.44 14.42 -10.64
CA ALA A 2 -6.57 14.62 -9.71
C ALA A 2 -7.85 13.86 -10.10
N GLN A 3 -8.06 13.57 -11.39
CA GLN A 3 -9.21 12.81 -11.86
C GLN A 3 -9.10 11.31 -11.50
N LEU A 4 -7.89 10.75 -11.58
CA LEU A 4 -7.58 9.36 -11.21
C LEU A 4 -7.88 9.08 -9.74
N ARG A 5 -7.49 10.02 -8.86
CA ARG A 5 -7.73 9.97 -7.42
C ARG A 5 -9.22 9.85 -7.08
N LYS A 6 -10.07 10.64 -7.74
CA LYS A 6 -11.54 10.59 -7.55
C LYS A 6 -12.15 9.24 -7.96
N HIS A 7 -11.59 8.58 -8.98
CA HIS A 7 -12.10 7.29 -9.44
C HIS A 7 -11.70 6.14 -8.50
N ILE A 8 -10.49 6.22 -7.93
CA ILE A 8 -9.99 5.30 -6.89
C ILE A 8 -10.87 5.41 -5.63
N ASP A 9 -11.12 6.63 -5.14
CA ASP A 9 -11.91 6.84 -3.92
C ASP A 9 -13.36 6.35 -4.05
N ALA A 10 -13.98 6.54 -5.23
CA ALA A 10 -15.36 6.13 -5.50
C ALA A 10 -15.54 4.61 -5.55
N THR A 11 -14.51 3.85 -5.94
CA THR A 11 -14.58 2.39 -6.07
C THR A 11 -14.12 1.65 -4.81
N LEU A 12 -13.19 2.22 -4.02
CA LEU A 12 -12.80 1.69 -2.71
C LEU A 12 -13.98 1.64 -1.71
N GLY A 13 -14.91 2.59 -1.78
CA GLY A 13 -16.11 2.61 -0.93
C GLY A 13 -17.22 1.64 -1.33
N SER A 14 -17.13 1.00 -2.51
CA SER A 14 -18.18 0.14 -3.08
C SER A 14 -18.11 -1.32 -2.63
N GLY A 15 -17.04 -1.73 -1.95
CA GLY A 15 -16.84 -3.08 -1.43
C GLY A 15 -16.30 -4.11 -2.43
N ASN A 16 -16.22 -3.80 -3.74
CA ASN A 16 -15.60 -4.68 -4.73
C ASN A 16 -14.20 -4.20 -5.15
N LEU A 17 -13.22 -4.52 -4.31
CA LEU A 17 -11.81 -4.13 -4.52
C LEU A 17 -11.21 -4.66 -5.82
N ARG A 18 -11.69 -5.80 -6.32
CA ARG A 18 -11.15 -6.40 -7.56
C ARG A 18 -11.41 -5.55 -8.78
N GLU A 19 -12.54 -4.85 -8.81
CA GLU A 19 -12.85 -3.91 -9.88
C GLU A 19 -12.14 -2.57 -9.67
N ALA A 20 -12.00 -2.12 -8.42
CA ALA A 20 -11.35 -0.87 -8.06
C ALA A 20 -9.86 -0.79 -8.47
N VAL A 21 -9.16 -1.93 -8.52
CA VAL A 21 -7.71 -1.98 -8.85
C VAL A 21 -7.41 -2.09 -10.34
N LYS A 22 -8.44 -2.20 -11.19
CA LYS A 22 -8.24 -2.29 -12.65
C LYS A 22 -7.80 -0.93 -13.20
N LEU A 23 -6.90 -0.97 -14.19
CA LEU A 23 -6.54 0.22 -14.96
C LEU A 23 -7.81 0.79 -15.63
N PRO A 24 -8.18 2.06 -15.36
CA PRO A 24 -9.34 2.65 -16.01
C PRO A 24 -9.12 2.78 -17.53
N PRO A 25 -10.18 2.64 -18.34
CA PRO A 25 -10.07 2.78 -19.80
C PRO A 25 -9.53 4.16 -20.20
N GLY A 26 -8.45 4.19 -20.98
CA GLY A 26 -7.85 5.42 -21.51
C GLY A 26 -6.78 6.06 -20.61
N GLU A 27 -6.49 5.48 -19.45
CA GLU A 27 -5.42 5.95 -18.56
C GLU A 27 -4.07 5.29 -18.88
N ASP A 28 -2.97 6.00 -18.58
CA ASP A 28 -1.63 5.44 -18.69
C ASP A 28 -1.32 4.47 -17.55
N LEU A 29 -0.70 3.34 -17.89
CA LEU A 29 -0.38 2.30 -16.92
C LEU A 29 0.64 2.77 -15.88
N ASN A 30 1.67 3.51 -16.28
CA ASN A 30 2.71 3.95 -15.35
C ASN A 30 2.19 5.04 -14.41
N GLU A 31 1.34 5.95 -14.91
CA GLU A 31 0.65 6.92 -14.06
C GLU A 31 -0.28 6.23 -13.04
N TRP A 32 -1.03 5.21 -13.48
CA TRP A 32 -1.88 4.41 -12.59
C TRP A 32 -1.08 3.72 -11.49
N LEU A 33 0.02 3.05 -11.87
CA LEU A 33 0.91 2.40 -10.91
C LEU A 33 1.53 3.40 -9.95
N ALA A 34 2.03 4.54 -10.44
CA ALA A 34 2.65 5.56 -9.60
C ALA A 34 1.69 6.11 -8.55
N VAL A 35 0.45 6.44 -8.93
CA VAL A 35 -0.57 6.94 -7.98
C VAL A 35 -0.87 5.90 -6.91
N ASN A 36 -1.12 4.64 -7.31
CA ASN A 36 -1.42 3.57 -6.36
C ASN A 36 -0.24 3.26 -5.45
N THR A 37 1.00 3.25 -5.96
CA THR A 37 2.21 3.01 -5.15
C THR A 37 2.36 4.07 -4.07
N VAL A 38 2.15 5.35 -4.39
CA VAL A 38 2.23 6.43 -3.40
C VAL A 38 1.15 6.27 -2.34
N ASP A 39 -0.07 5.92 -2.75
CA ASP A 39 -1.18 5.73 -1.80
C ASP A 39 -0.95 4.52 -0.89
N PHE A 40 -0.46 3.39 -1.42
CA PHE A 40 -0.06 2.23 -0.61
C PHE A 40 1.06 2.55 0.36
N PHE A 41 2.10 3.26 -0.08
CA PHE A 41 3.21 3.67 0.80
C PHE A 41 2.71 4.51 1.97
N ASN A 42 1.87 5.51 1.70
CA ASN A 42 1.30 6.37 2.74
C ASN A 42 0.45 5.57 3.75
N GLN A 43 -0.38 4.64 3.27
CA GLN A 43 -1.20 3.79 4.14
C GLN A 43 -0.34 2.84 5.00
N VAL A 44 0.66 2.19 4.41
CA VAL A 44 1.58 1.30 5.14
C VAL A 44 2.39 2.09 6.17
N ASN A 45 2.86 3.28 5.83
CA ASN A 45 3.59 4.14 6.78
C ASN A 45 2.73 4.57 7.96
N LEU A 46 1.48 4.97 7.71
CA LEU A 46 0.54 5.31 8.79
C LEU A 46 0.29 4.10 9.69
N LEU A 47 0.09 2.92 9.11
CA LEU A 47 -0.08 1.68 9.86
C LEU A 47 1.17 1.33 10.67
N TYR A 48 2.37 1.38 10.08
CA TYR A 48 3.61 1.09 10.80
C TYR A 48 3.90 2.14 11.88
N GLY A 49 3.49 3.38 11.68
CA GLY A 49 3.57 4.45 12.67
C GLY A 49 2.87 4.10 13.98
N THR A 50 1.75 3.37 13.95
CA THR A 50 1.05 2.93 15.18
C THR A 50 1.77 1.78 15.90
N LEU A 51 2.72 1.11 15.24
CA LEU A 51 3.47 -0.03 15.78
C LEU A 51 4.91 0.31 16.17
N THR A 52 5.39 1.50 15.78
CA THR A 52 6.80 1.88 15.85
C THR A 52 7.36 1.82 17.28
N GLU A 53 6.54 2.09 18.30
CA GLU A 53 6.98 2.00 19.71
C GLU A 53 7.20 0.56 20.19
N PHE A 54 6.57 -0.43 19.56
CA PHE A 54 6.69 -1.85 19.90
C PHE A 54 7.78 -2.55 19.08
N CYS A 55 7.98 -2.12 17.83
CA CYS A 55 8.94 -2.67 16.89
C CYS A 55 10.32 -2.01 17.05
N THR A 56 11.05 -2.38 18.11
CA THR A 56 12.39 -1.87 18.41
C THR A 56 13.49 -2.80 17.89
N PRO A 57 14.76 -2.34 17.81
CA PRO A 57 15.89 -3.22 17.46
C PRO A 57 16.04 -4.44 18.39
N GLU A 58 15.61 -4.34 19.65
CA GLU A 58 15.68 -5.42 20.64
C GLU A 58 14.57 -6.46 20.45
N ASN A 59 13.36 -5.99 20.14
CA ASN A 59 12.16 -6.81 19.95
C ASN A 59 12.09 -7.44 18.56
N CYS A 60 12.57 -6.73 17.54
CA CYS A 60 12.51 -7.11 16.12
C CYS A 60 13.91 -7.07 15.49
N ARG A 61 14.85 -7.85 16.07
CA ARG A 61 16.29 -7.87 15.72
C ARG A 61 16.58 -8.18 14.24
N THR A 62 15.68 -8.90 13.59
CA THR A 62 15.77 -9.24 12.18
C THR A 62 14.41 -8.97 11.55
N MET A 63 14.41 -8.42 10.34
CA MET A 63 13.19 -8.20 9.59
C MET A 63 12.63 -9.55 9.13
N THR A 64 11.57 -10.03 9.78
CA THR A 64 10.98 -11.34 9.55
C THR A 64 9.48 -11.25 9.31
N ALA A 65 8.94 -12.22 8.59
CA ALA A 65 7.50 -12.41 8.37
C ALA A 65 7.10 -13.80 8.89
N GLY A 66 7.28 -13.99 10.20
CA GLY A 66 7.15 -15.29 10.87
C GLY A 66 8.41 -16.17 10.75
N PRO A 67 8.40 -17.38 11.33
CA PRO A 67 9.61 -18.21 11.45
C PRO A 67 10.20 -18.71 10.11
N LYS A 68 9.41 -18.64 9.03
CA LYS A 68 9.76 -19.20 7.71
C LYS A 68 10.43 -18.21 6.78
N TYR A 69 10.26 -16.90 7.02
CA TYR A 69 10.65 -15.86 6.07
C TYR A 69 11.42 -14.76 6.80
N ALA A 70 12.65 -14.53 6.35
CA ALA A 70 13.49 -13.46 6.84
C ALA A 70 14.09 -12.70 5.66
N ILE A 71 14.13 -11.38 5.79
CA ILE A 71 14.89 -10.52 4.89
C ILE A 71 16.28 -10.42 5.49
N VAL A 72 17.24 -11.10 4.85
CA VAL A 72 18.65 -11.05 5.20
C VAL A 72 19.37 -10.18 4.18
N ASN A 73 20.17 -9.23 4.66
CA ASN A 73 21.12 -8.48 3.84
C ASN A 73 22.45 -9.23 3.76
#